data_AF-A0A843HYL2-F1
#
_entry.id   AF-A0A843HYL2-F1
#
_cell.length_a   1.000
_cell.length_b   1.000
_cell.length_c   1.000
_cell.angle_alpha   90.00
_cell.angle_beta   90.00
_cell.angle_gamma   90.00
#
_symmetry.space_group_name_H-M   'P 1'
#
loop_
_entity.id
_entity.type
_entity.pdbx_description
1 polymer ?
#
loop_
_entity_poly.entity_id
_entity_poly.type
_entity_poly.pdbx_seq_one_letter_code
_entity_poly.pdbx_strand_id
1 'polypeptide(L)'
;MIDLEKMAEAHKRLFPNATLESQVWKLEEEIREYIEAVYDNDLKQEIKESADVVIVCGGLARWCPMVAEYIKGIFFDSVDVEKEVARKWQINLKRKWVWNGKTYHHEGKDNV
;
A
#
# COMPACT_ATOMS: atom_id res chain seq x y z
N MET A 1 11.49 -10.13 -3.91
CA MET A 1 10.58 -9.81 -5.03
C MET A 1 9.14 -9.88 -4.55
N ILE A 2 8.42 -8.77 -4.74
CA ILE A 2 7.04 -8.61 -4.29
C ILE A 2 6.07 -9.08 -5.38
N ASP A 3 5.20 -9.98 -4.98
CA ASP A 3 4.24 -10.67 -5.84
C ASP A 3 2.85 -10.06 -5.62
N LEU A 4 2.42 -9.21 -6.56
CA LEU A 4 1.14 -8.51 -6.45
C LEU A 4 -0.06 -9.45 -6.53
N GLU A 5 0.03 -10.60 -7.19
CA GLU A 5 -1.07 -11.57 -7.25
C GLU A 5 -1.32 -12.18 -5.87
N LYS A 6 -0.25 -12.57 -5.17
CA LYS A 6 -0.36 -13.06 -3.78
C LYS A 6 -0.88 -11.98 -2.84
N MET A 7 -0.43 -10.74 -3.00
CA MET A 7 -0.92 -9.62 -2.21
C MET A 7 -2.40 -9.35 -2.50
N ALA A 8 -2.84 -9.43 -3.76
CA ALA A 8 -4.24 -9.24 -4.15
C ALA A 8 -5.16 -10.29 -3.51
N GLU A 9 -4.75 -11.56 -3.50
CA GLU A 9 -5.52 -12.63 -2.86
C GLU A 9 -5.62 -12.42 -1.34
N ALA A 10 -4.52 -12.07 -0.69
CA ALA A 10 -4.55 -11.73 0.74
C ALA A 10 -5.39 -10.47 1.03
N HIS A 11 -5.26 -9.44 0.19
CA HIS A 11 -6.03 -8.21 0.27
C HIS A 11 -7.53 -8.48 0.16
N LYS A 12 -7.96 -9.38 -0.74
CA LYS A 12 -9.38 -9.76 -0.86
C LYS A 12 -9.95 -10.33 0.45
N ARG A 13 -9.15 -11.06 1.21
CA ARG A 13 -9.54 -11.61 2.52
C ARG A 13 -9.53 -10.58 3.64
N LEU A 14 -8.51 -9.72 3.68
CA LEU A 14 -8.38 -8.67 4.71
C LEU A 14 -9.39 -7.54 4.52
N PHE A 15 -9.69 -7.22 3.26
CA PHE A 15 -10.47 -6.05 2.86
C PHE A 15 -11.63 -6.44 1.93
N PRO A 16 -12.58 -7.27 2.41
CA PRO A 16 -13.65 -7.81 1.59
C PRO A 16 -14.56 -6.73 1.00
N ASN A 17 -14.76 -5.61 1.72
CA ASN A 17 -15.63 -4.52 1.27
C ASN A 17 -14.92 -3.50 0.36
N ALA A 18 -13.62 -3.65 0.13
CA ALA A 18 -12.89 -2.72 -0.73
C ALA A 18 -13.39 -2.85 -2.17
N THR A 19 -13.60 -1.70 -2.80
CA THR A 19 -13.97 -1.51 -4.20
C THR A 19 -12.81 -0.93 -4.98
N LEU A 20 -12.89 -0.95 -6.32
CA LEU A 20 -11.92 -0.26 -7.18
C LEU A 20 -11.82 1.23 -6.82
N GLU A 21 -12.95 1.91 -6.67
CA GLU A 21 -13.01 3.32 -6.26
C GLU A 21 -12.28 3.56 -4.92
N SER A 22 -12.51 2.70 -3.92
CA SER A 22 -11.82 2.82 -2.63
C SER A 22 -10.30 2.66 -2.72
N GLN A 23 -9.82 1.81 -3.64
CA GLN A 23 -8.38 1.64 -3.87
C GLN A 23 -7.78 2.80 -4.66
N VAL A 24 -8.53 3.38 -5.60
CA VAL A 24 -8.09 4.59 -6.30
C VAL A 24 -7.94 5.74 -5.31
N TRP A 25 -8.88 5.93 -4.40
CA TRP A 25 -8.74 6.94 -3.33
C TRP A 25 -7.54 6.69 -2.44
N LYS A 26 -7.29 5.44 -2.03
CA LYS A 26 -6.10 5.13 -1.25
C LYS A 26 -4.81 5.36 -2.03
N LEU A 27 -4.78 4.98 -3.29
CA LEU A 27 -3.61 5.23 -4.13
C LEU A 27 -3.31 6.74 -4.24
N GLU A 28 -4.35 7.55 -4.40
CA GLU A 28 -4.22 9.00 -4.44
C GLU A 28 -3.72 9.58 -3.10
N GLU A 29 -4.18 9.04 -1.96
CA GLU A 29 -3.69 9.41 -0.63
C GLU A 29 -2.19 9.13 -0.50
N GLU A 30 -1.75 7.89 -0.74
CA GLU A 30 -0.33 7.50 -0.58
C GLU A 30 0.59 8.25 -1.55
N ILE A 31 0.13 8.55 -2.78
CA ILE A 31 0.90 9.36 -3.74
C ILE A 31 1.06 10.80 -3.24
N ARG A 32 0.03 11.38 -2.61
CA ARG A 32 0.13 12.73 -2.03
C ARG A 32 1.13 12.75 -0.87
N GLU A 33 1.08 11.77 0.03
CA GLU A 33 2.04 11.66 1.13
C GLU A 33 3.48 11.49 0.63
N TYR A 34 3.69 10.69 -0.42
CA TYR A 34 4.99 10.60 -1.08
C TYR A 34 5.45 11.95 -1.65
N ILE A 35 4.58 12.65 -2.38
CA ILE A 35 4.90 13.97 -2.96
C ILE A 35 5.30 14.97 -1.86
N GLU A 36 4.56 14.98 -0.74
CA GLU A 36 4.89 15.82 0.43
C GLU A 36 6.27 15.47 1.00
N ALA A 37 6.59 14.18 1.15
CA ALA A 37 7.90 13.73 1.61
C ALA A 37 9.05 14.18 0.70
N VAL A 38 8.85 14.12 -0.62
CA VAL A 38 9.81 14.63 -1.61
C VAL A 38 10.01 16.13 -1.45
N TYR A 39 8.93 16.90 -1.32
CA TYR A 39 9.00 18.35 -1.12
C TYR A 39 9.75 18.73 0.16
N ASP A 40 9.54 17.98 1.23
CA ASP A 40 10.19 18.20 2.53
C ASP A 40 11.63 17.67 2.58
N ASN A 41 12.11 17.00 1.52
CA ASN A 41 13.41 16.32 1.46
C ASN A 41 13.61 15.31 2.61
N ASP A 42 12.54 14.65 3.05
CA ASP A 42 12.62 13.59 4.06
C ASP A 42 12.72 12.22 3.39
N LEU A 43 13.96 11.79 3.13
CA LEU A 43 14.25 10.51 2.49
C LEU A 43 13.65 9.31 3.25
N LYS A 44 13.55 9.35 4.58
CA LYS A 44 12.96 8.24 5.34
C LYS A 44 11.47 8.15 5.08
N GLN A 45 10.82 9.30 5.02
CA GLN A 45 9.41 9.40 4.72
C GLN A 45 9.15 9.04 3.24
N GLU A 46 9.98 9.45 2.29
CA GLU A 46 9.87 9.03 0.88
C GLU A 46 9.88 7.51 0.72
N ILE A 47 10.82 6.81 1.38
CA ILE A 47 10.89 5.34 1.35
C ILE A 47 9.63 4.73 1.95
N LYS A 48 9.16 5.29 3.08
CA LYS A 48 7.97 4.84 3.79
C LYS A 48 6.73 4.94 2.89
N GLU A 49 6.52 6.06 2.22
CA GLU A 49 5.31 6.27 1.41
C GLU A 49 5.40 5.61 0.05
N SER A 50 6.61 5.47 -0.53
CA SER A 50 6.83 4.60 -1.69
C SER A 50 6.41 3.16 -1.40
N ALA A 51 6.72 2.67 -0.19
CA ALA A 51 6.29 1.36 0.23
C ALA A 51 4.76 1.24 0.40
N ASP A 52 4.08 2.27 0.90
CA ASP A 52 2.62 2.27 1.01
C ASP A 52 1.94 2.29 -0.35
N VAL A 53 2.44 3.06 -1.32
CA VAL A 53 1.96 3.03 -2.71
C VAL A 53 2.06 1.62 -3.30
N VAL A 54 3.18 0.92 -3.09
CA VAL A 54 3.36 -0.46 -3.56
C VAL A 54 2.39 -1.44 -2.87
N ILE A 55 2.09 -1.24 -1.59
CA ILE A 55 1.10 -2.05 -0.87
C ILE A 55 -0.31 -1.84 -1.44
N VAL A 56 -0.68 -0.58 -1.73
CA VAL A 56 -1.95 -0.26 -2.37
C VAL A 56 -2.04 -0.87 -3.78
N CYS A 57 -0.93 -0.93 -4.53
CA CYS A 57 -0.88 -1.66 -5.80
C CYS A 57 -1.27 -3.14 -5.65
N GLY A 58 -0.90 -3.78 -4.53
CA GLY A 58 -1.35 -5.14 -4.21
C GLY A 58 -2.88 -5.25 -4.11
N GLY A 59 -3.54 -4.24 -3.54
CA GLY A 59 -5.01 -4.15 -3.54
C GLY A 59 -5.60 -3.88 -4.91
N LEU A 60 -5.03 -2.91 -5.64
CA LEU A 60 -5.47 -2.50 -6.96
C LEU A 60 -5.38 -3.64 -8.00
N ALA A 61 -4.39 -4.53 -7.84
CA ALA A 61 -4.18 -5.68 -8.73
C ALA A 61 -5.38 -6.64 -8.79
N ARG A 62 -6.30 -6.59 -7.81
CA ARG A 62 -7.59 -7.33 -7.86
C ARG A 62 -8.45 -6.95 -9.07
N TRP A 63 -8.34 -5.72 -9.56
CA TRP A 63 -9.17 -5.18 -10.64
C TRP A 63 -8.35 -4.75 -11.85
N CYS A 64 -7.18 -4.15 -11.61
CA CYS A 64 -6.36 -3.54 -12.65
C CYS A 64 -4.89 -4.02 -12.54
N PRO A 65 -4.60 -5.33 -12.74
CA PRO A 65 -3.28 -5.90 -12.49
C PRO A 65 -2.15 -5.25 -13.31
N MET A 66 -2.40 -4.94 -14.59
CA MET A 66 -1.39 -4.27 -15.42
C MET A 66 -1.07 -2.85 -14.95
N VAL A 67 -2.08 -2.11 -14.49
CA VAL A 67 -1.90 -0.75 -13.96
C VAL A 67 -1.15 -0.81 -12.63
N ALA A 68 -1.50 -1.75 -11.75
CA ALA A 68 -0.82 -1.97 -10.49
C ALA A 68 0.67 -2.32 -10.68
N GLU A 69 0.99 -3.18 -11.65
CA GLU A 69 2.37 -3.52 -11.99
C GLU A 69 3.16 -2.32 -12.53
N TYR A 70 2.54 -1.52 -13.41
CA TYR A 70 3.16 -0.30 -13.93
C TYR A 70 3.48 0.70 -12.81
N ILE A 71 2.52 0.98 -11.93
CA ILE A 71 2.71 1.91 -10.81
C ILE A 71 3.75 1.34 -9.83
N LYS A 72 3.69 0.05 -9.48
CA LYS A 72 4.73 -0.59 -8.67
C LYS A 72 6.11 -0.36 -9.26
N GLY A 73 6.29 -0.49 -10.57
CA GLY A 73 7.58 -0.27 -11.23
C GLY A 73 8.14 1.15 -11.07
N ILE A 74 7.29 2.15 -10.81
CA ILE A 74 7.72 3.54 -10.57
C ILE A 74 8.23 3.71 -9.13
N PHE A 75 7.52 3.14 -8.15
CA PHE A 75 7.79 3.36 -6.73
C PHE A 75 8.68 2.29 -6.09
N PHE A 76 8.83 1.13 -6.73
CA PHE A 76 9.67 0.03 -6.27
C PHE A 76 11.07 0.16 -6.86
N ASP A 77 11.79 1.23 -6.50
CA ASP A 77 13.01 1.67 -7.17
C ASP A 77 14.31 1.31 -6.44
N SER A 78 14.21 0.80 -5.21
CA SER A 78 15.36 0.59 -4.34
C SER A 78 15.17 -0.59 -3.38
N VAL A 79 16.31 -1.11 -2.91
CA VAL A 79 16.34 -2.21 -1.93
C VAL A 79 15.73 -1.82 -0.59
N ASP A 80 15.81 -0.54 -0.23
CA ASP A 80 15.23 -0.06 1.03
C ASP A 80 13.72 0.05 0.95
N VAL A 81 13.15 0.46 -0.20
CA VAL A 81 11.71 0.33 -0.46
C VAL A 81 11.29 -1.15 -0.40
N GLU A 82 12.04 -2.07 -1.01
CA GLU A 82 11.72 -3.50 -0.93
C GLU A 82 11.61 -4.02 0.51
N LYS A 83 12.59 -3.69 1.35
CA LYS A 83 12.59 -4.07 2.77
C LYS A 83 11.40 -3.46 3.50
N GLU A 84 11.10 -2.20 3.23
CA GLU A 84 10.04 -1.48 3.93
C GLU A 84 8.66 -2.00 3.54
N VAL A 85 8.42 -2.31 2.25
CA VAL A 85 7.19 -2.98 1.84
C VAL A 85 7.06 -4.34 2.53
N ALA A 86 8.12 -5.15 2.54
CA ALA A 86 8.08 -6.45 3.20
C ALA A 86 7.73 -6.31 4.69
N ARG A 87 8.36 -5.35 5.40
CA ARG A 87 8.11 -5.07 6.82
C ARG A 87 6.65 -4.65 7.05
N LYS A 88 6.17 -3.63 6.34
CA LYS A 88 4.81 -3.10 6.49
C LYS A 88 3.75 -4.11 6.10
N TRP A 89 3.99 -4.88 5.04
CA TRP A 89 3.04 -5.92 4.62
C TRP A 89 2.85 -6.97 5.72
N GLN A 90 3.92 -7.42 6.37
CA GLN A 90 3.82 -8.37 7.50
C GLN A 90 3.03 -7.79 8.68
N ILE A 91 3.12 -6.49 8.93
CA ILE A 91 2.32 -5.80 9.95
C ILE A 91 0.85 -5.77 9.51
N ASN A 92 0.57 -5.38 8.26
CA ASN A 92 -0.78 -5.29 7.73
C ASN A 92 -1.54 -6.62 7.75
N LEU A 93 -0.85 -7.75 7.54
CA LEU A 93 -1.43 -9.09 7.66
C LEU A 93 -1.93 -9.42 9.08
N LYS A 94 -1.44 -8.73 10.11
CA LYS A 94 -1.75 -8.96 11.53
C LYS A 94 -2.65 -7.89 12.14
N ARG A 95 -2.82 -6.75 11.46
CA ARG A 95 -3.63 -5.62 11.94
C ARG A 95 -5.12 -5.97 11.93
N LYS A 96 -5.84 -5.39 12.88
CA LYS A 96 -7.30 -5.36 12.85
C LYS A 96 -7.74 -4.19 11.98
N TRP A 97 -8.39 -4.50 10.88
CA TRP A 97 -8.89 -3.52 9.92
C TRP A 97 -10.37 -3.26 10.10
N VAL A 98 -10.75 -1.98 10.07
CA VAL A 98 -12.12 -1.51 10.23
C VAL A 98 -12.52 -0.70 9.01
N TRP A 99 -13.68 -1.04 8.47
CA TRP A 99 -14.28 -0.36 7.34
C TRP A 99 -15.07 0.84 7.83
N ASN A 100 -14.82 2.03 7.27
CA ASN A 100 -15.53 3.26 7.65
C ASN A 100 -16.63 3.67 6.65
N GLY A 101 -16.94 2.83 5.65
CA GLY A 101 -17.86 3.17 4.56
C GLY A 101 -17.17 3.67 3.28
N LYS A 102 -15.90 4.05 3.35
CA LYS A 102 -15.10 4.56 2.23
C LYS A 102 -13.82 3.75 2.01
N THR A 103 -13.06 3.54 3.08
CA THR A 103 -11.75 2.89 3.09
C THR A 103 -11.57 2.06 4.37
N TYR A 104 -10.56 1.17 4.38
CA TYR A 104 -10.14 0.49 5.59
C TYR A 104 -9.11 1.31 6.36
N HIS A 105 -9.22 1.29 7.68
CA HIS A 105 -8.26 1.87 8.61
C HIS A 105 -7.93 0.83 9.68
N HIS A 106 -6.74 0.88 10.27
CA HIS A 106 -6.40 -0.03 11.35
C HIS A 106 -6.83 0.55 12.71
N GLU A 107 -7.30 -0.32 13.61
CA GLU A 107 -7.55 0.04 15.00
C GLU A 107 -6.36 -0.32 15.89
N GLY A 108 -5.98 0.59 16.79
CA GLY A 108 -4.92 0.40 17.79
C GLY A 108 -3.56 0.98 17.40
N LYS A 109 -2.65 1.06 18.37
CA LYS A 109 -1.23 1.35 18.12
C LYS A 109 -0.57 0.10 17.56
N ASP A 110 0.40 0.31 16.66
CA ASP A 110 1.27 -0.75 16.19
C ASP A 110 2.00 -1.37 17.38
N ASN A 111 1.50 -2.50 17.89
CA ASN A 111 2.23 -3.34 18.82
C ASN A 111 3.28 -4.11 18.01
N VAL A 112 4.33 -3.40 17.61
CA VAL A 112 5.55 -3.98 17.02
C VAL A 112 6.60 -4.03 18.11
#